data_AF-A0A7C5L863-F1
#
_entry.id   AF-A0A7C5L863-F1
#
_cell.length_a   1.000
_cell.length_b   1.000
_cell.length_c   1.000
_cell.angle_alpha   90.00
_cell.angle_beta   90.00
_cell.angle_gamma   90.00
#
_symmetry.space_group_name_H-M   'P 1'
#
loop_
_entity.id
_entity.type
_entity.pdbx_description
1 polymer ?
#
loop_
_entity_poly.entity_id
_entity_poly.type
_entity_poly.pdbx_seq_one_letter_code
_entity_poly.pdbx_strand_id
1 'polypeptide(L)' 'MTMDRLLRLTSGTVLLLVLLFGVIPSNTALFWKGFLLFMSLNQIQSAFTNWCPVVTLYRKLGVKECSC' A
#
# COMPACT_ATOMS: atom_id res chain seq x y z
N MET A 1 -15.55 -8.80 -3.47
CA MET A 1 -14.23 -8.23 -3.80
C MET A 1 -14.41 -7.39 -5.05
N THR A 2 -14.11 -6.08 -5.01
CA THR A 2 -14.14 -5.20 -6.19
C THR A 2 -12.74 -5.11 -6.81
N MET A 3 -12.63 -4.68 -8.07
CA MET A 3 -11.33 -4.53 -8.75
C MET A 3 -10.33 -3.70 -7.92
N ASP A 4 -10.79 -2.63 -7.27
CA ASP A 4 -9.96 -1.77 -6.42
C ASP A 4 -9.38 -2.46 -5.20
N ARG A 5 -10.12 -3.43 -4.63
CA ARG A 5 -9.62 -4.20 -3.48
C ARG A 5 -8.56 -5.19 -3.91
N LEU A 6 -8.78 -5.86 -5.04
CA LEU A 6 -7.80 -6.80 -5.59
C LEU A 6 -6.52 -6.07 -5.99
N LEU A 7 -6.64 -4.91 -6.63
CA LEU A 7 -5.50 -4.07 -7.01
C LEU A 7 -4.69 -3.60 -5.79
N ARG A 8 -5.37 -3.18 -4.71
CA ARG A 8 -4.71 -2.80 -3.45
C ARG A 8 -4.02 -3.99 -2.79
N LEU A 9 -4.63 -5.17 -2.84
CA LEU A 9 -4.04 -6.39 -2.28
C LEU A 9 -2.78 -6.78 -3.06
N THR A 10 -2.87 -6.86 -4.39
CA THR A 10 -1.75 -7.26 -5.24
C THR A 10 -0.59 -6.26 -5.14
N SER A 11 -0.86 -4.96 -5.16
CA SER A 11 0.20 -3.95 -5.02
C SER A 11 0.89 -4.04 -3.65
N GLY A 12 0.11 -4.21 -2.57
CA GLY A 12 0.65 -4.36 -1.21
C GLY A 12 1.50 -5.61 -1.04
N THR A 13 1.04 -6.76 -1.57
CA THR A 13 1.78 -8.02 -1.55
C THR A 13 3.09 -7.94 -2.34
N VAL A 14 3.05 -7.37 -3.56
CA VAL A 14 4.26 -7.19 -4.37
C VAL A 14 5.27 -6.27 -3.67
N LEU A 15 4.81 -5.18 -3.06
CA LEU A 15 5.69 -4.28 -2.30
C LEU A 15 6.34 -4.99 -1.10
N LEU A 16 5.59 -5.85 -0.41
CA LEU A 16 6.11 -6.65 0.69
C LEU A 16 7.17 -7.67 0.20
N LEU A 17 6.97 -8.28 -0.96
CA LEU A 17 7.98 -9.15 -1.59
C LEU A 17 9.24 -8.38 -1.96
N VAL A 18 9.11 -7.18 -2.55
CA VAL A 18 10.26 -6.32 -2.88
C VAL A 18 11.02 -5.90 -1.62
N LEU A 19 10.31 -5.58 -0.53
CA LEU A 19 10.94 -5.32 0.76
C LEU A 19 11.72 -6.54 1.23
N LEU A 20 11.11 -7.73 1.21
CA LEU A 20 11.68 -8.96 1.78
C LEU A 20 12.92 -9.44 1.01
N PHE A 21 12.85 -9.44 -0.32
CA PHE A 21 13.93 -9.94 -1.19
C PHE A 21 14.91 -8.88 -1.66
N GLY A 22 14.47 -7.63 -1.82
CA GLY A 22 15.30 -6.55 -2.34
C GLY A 22 15.88 -5.66 -1.24
N VAL A 23 15.05 -5.17 -0.33
CA VAL A 23 15.46 -4.09 0.59
C VAL A 23 16.01 -4.61 1.91
N ILE A 24 15.51 -5.72 2.46
CA ILE A 24 16.09 -6.36 3.66
C ILE A 24 17.59 -6.65 3.50
N PRO A 25 18.06 -7.31 2.42
CA PRO A 25 19.50 -7.59 2.25
C PRO A 25 20.33 -6.36 1.89
N SER A 26 19.70 -5.28 1.43
CA SER A 26 20.41 -4.03 1.10
C SER A 26 20.86 -3.27 2.36
N ASN A 27 21.95 -2.51 2.23
CA ASN A 27 22.48 -1.63 3.29
C ASN A 27 21.70 -0.30 3.39
N THR A 28 20.38 -0.38 3.33
CA THR A 28 19.47 0.77 3.43
C THR A 28 19.18 1.09 4.89
N ALA A 29 19.04 2.37 5.24
CA ALA A 29 18.70 2.80 6.60
C ALA A 29 17.42 2.12 7.12
N LEU A 30 17.42 1.77 8.41
CA LEU A 30 16.32 1.05 9.07
C LEU A 30 14.97 1.76 8.93
N PHE A 31 14.99 3.10 8.92
CA PHE A 31 13.81 3.93 8.69
C PHE A 31 13.07 3.58 7.39
N TRP A 32 13.79 3.42 6.28
CA TRP A 32 13.18 3.09 4.99
C TRP A 32 12.62 1.67 4.95
N LYS A 33 13.27 0.72 5.63
CA LYS A 33 12.76 -0.65 5.78
C LYS A 33 11.43 -0.65 6.55
N GLY A 34 11.38 0.08 7.67
CA GLY A 34 10.17 0.25 8.48
C GLY A 34 9.05 0.98 7.72
N PHE A 35 9.41 2.02 6.97
CA PHE A 35 8.44 2.77 6.15
C PHE A 35 7.82 1.89 5.06
N LEU A 36 8.62 1.12 4.33
CA LEU A 36 8.12 0.19 3.31
C LEU A 36 7.25 -0.91 3.91
N LEU A 37 7.64 -1.43 5.08
CA LEU A 37 6.83 -2.41 5.80
C LEU A 37 5.47 -1.82 6.17
N PHE A 38 5.48 -0.63 6.78
CA PHE A 38 4.26 0.09 7.14
C PHE A 38 3.37 0.32 5.91
N MET A 39 3.91 0.82 4.80
CA MET A 39 3.14 1.09 3.58
C MET A 39 2.53 -0.19 3.00
N SER A 40 3.29 -1.30 2.92
CA SER A 40 2.78 -2.57 2.42
C SER A 40 1.65 -3.15 3.29
N LEU A 41 1.81 -3.11 4.61
CA LEU A 41 0.80 -3.59 5.56
C LEU A 41 -0.48 -2.76 5.49
N ASN A 42 -0.38 -1.42 5.42
CA ASN A 42 -1.55 -0.55 5.29
C ASN A 42 -2.32 -0.82 3.99
N GLN A 43 -1.61 -1.10 2.90
CA GLN A 43 -2.26 -1.35 1.62
C GLN A 43 -2.98 -2.71 1.59
N ILE A 44 -2.36 -3.75 2.17
CA ILE A 44 -3.00 -5.05 2.38
C ILE A 44 -4.22 -4.90 3.29
N GLN A 45 -4.09 -4.21 4.42
CA GLN A 45 -5.21 -3.95 5.33
C GLN A 45 -6.35 -3.21 4.62
N SER A 46 -6.04 -2.22 3.78
CA SER A 46 -7.04 -1.48 3.01
C SER A 46 -7.83 -2.36 2.04
N ALA A 47 -7.23 -3.42 1.49
CA ALA A 47 -7.94 -4.35 0.64
C ALA A 47 -9.07 -5.09 1.39
N PHE A 48 -8.90 -5.33 2.70
CA PHE A 48 -9.91 -5.99 3.53
C PHE A 48 -10.86 -5.01 4.20
N THR A 49 -10.36 -3.90 4.76
CA THR A 49 -11.16 -2.96 5.57
C THR A 49 -11.73 -1.79 4.75
N ASN A 50 -11.30 -1.61 3.49
CA ASN A 50 -11.54 -0.42 2.64
C ASN A 50 -10.98 0.88 3.19
N TRP A 51 -10.32 0.85 4.33
CA TRP A 51 -9.78 2.04 4.95
C TRP A 51 -8.36 2.25 4.44
N CYS A 52 -8.14 3.35 3.72
CA CYS A 52 -6.82 3.81 3.32
C CYS A 52 -6.66 5.27 3.71
N PRO A 53 -5.62 5.64 4.48
CA PRO A 53 -5.38 7.05 4.81
C PRO A 53 -5.15 7.89 3.55
N VAL A 54 -4.50 7.33 2.53
CA VAL A 54 -4.24 8.00 1.25
C VAL A 54 -5.53 8.28 0.47
N VAL A 55 -6.48 7.35 0.44
CA VAL A 55 -7.79 7.57 -0.19
C VAL A 55 -8.57 8.67 0.55
N THR A 56 -8.51 8.66 1.89
CA THR A 56 -9.12 9.70 2.71
C THR A 56 -8.51 11.07 2.41
N LEU A 57 -7.19 11.13 2.24
CA LEU A 57 -6.47 12.34 1.85
C LEU A 57 -6.90 12.82 0.45
N TYR A 58 -6.97 11.91 -0.53
CA TYR A 58 -7.40 12.27 -1.88
C TYR A 58 -8.85 12.77 -1.94
N ARG A 59 -9.75 12.17 -1.16
CA ARG A 59 -11.12 12.66 -1.01
C ARG A 59 -11.16 14.06 -0.41
N LYS A 60 -10.31 14.35 0.59
CA LYS A 60 -10.15 15.71 1.15
C LYS A 60 -9.58 16.70 0.13
N LEU A 61 -8.74 16.25 -0.79
CA LEU A 61 -8.21 17.04 -1.89
C LEU A 61 -9.19 17.20 -3.05
N GLY A 62 -10.39 16.60 -2.98
CA GLY A 62 -11.41 16.69 -4.03
C GLY A 62 -11.12 15.85 -5.27
N VAL A 63 -10.19 14.89 -5.19
CA VAL A 63 -9.90 13.97 -6.29
C VAL A 63 -11.10 13.06 -6.50
N LYS A 64 -11.65 13.06 -7.72
CA LYS A 64 -12.78 12.20 -8.09
C LYS A 64 -12.31 10.77 -8.32
N GLU A 65 -13.07 9.81 -7.81
CA GLU A 65 -12.87 8.40 -8.13
C GLU A 65 -13.30 8.17 -9.59
N CYS A 66 -12.48 7.45 -10.37
CA CYS A 66 -12.90 7.04 -11.71
C CYS A 66 -14.08 6.07 -11.59
N SER A 67 -15.24 6.46 -12.09
CA SER A 67 -16.38 5.58 -12.31
C SER A 67 -16.26 4.97 -13.71
N CYS A 68 -15.80 3.73 -13.81
CA CYS A 68 -16.11 2.89 -14.96
C CYS A 68 -17.57 2.43 -14.89
#